data_AF-A0A9E2U6C3-F1
#
_entry.id   AF-A0A9E2U6C3-F1
#
_cell.length_a   1.000
_cell.length_b   1.000
_cell.length_c   1.000
_cell.angle_alpha   90.00
_cell.angle_beta   90.00
_cell.angle_gamma   90.00
#
_symmetry.space_group_name_H-M   'P 1'
#
loop_
_entity.id
_entity.type
_entity.pdbx_description
1 polymer ?
#
loop_
_entity_poly.entity_id
_entity_poly.type
_entity_poly.pdbx_seq_one_letter_code
_entity_poly.pdbx_strand_id
1 'polypeptide(L)' 'MEVTGMLYGAKLLQFAGYPAAEVLGPGASEEDIKALIEKHGLVFVKPV' A
#
# COMPACT_ATOMS: atom_id res chain seq x y z
N MET A 1 12.23 4.41 3.39
CA MET A 1 10.76 4.63 3.43
C MET A 1 10.17 3.61 4.39
N GLU A 2 9.37 4.06 5.35
CA GLU A 2 8.73 3.19 6.35
C GLU A 2 7.37 2.68 5.83
N VAL A 3 7.39 1.67 4.94
CA VAL A 3 6.17 1.10 4.32
C VAL A 3 5.18 0.56 5.35
N THR A 4 5.68 -0.06 6.42
CA THR A 4 4.85 -0.52 7.54
C THR A 4 4.14 0.66 8.22
N GLY A 5 4.82 1.80 8.41
CA GLY A 5 4.21 3.02 8.93
C GLY A 5 3.11 3.56 8.03
N MET A 6 3.31 3.47 6.70
CA MET A 6 2.30 3.87 5.72
C MET A 6 1.05 2.98 5.76
N LEU A 7 1.18 1.66 5.96
CA LEU A 7 0.04 0.75 6.08
C LEU A 7 -0.93 1.16 7.20
N TYR A 8 -0.40 1.52 8.37
CA TYR A 8 -1.22 1.96 9.51
C TYR A 8 -1.65 3.42 9.38
N GLY A 9 -0.76 4.30 8.92
CA GLY A 9 -1.03 5.73 8.75
C GLY A 9 -2.07 6.03 7.67
N ALA A 10 -2.13 5.22 6.60
CA ALA A 10 -3.07 5.41 5.50
C ALA A 10 -4.53 5.40 5.97
N LYS A 11 -4.89 4.57 6.96
CA LYS A 11 -6.26 4.50 7.51
C LYS A 11 -6.69 5.83 8.14
N LEU A 12 -5.78 6.48 8.89
CA LEU A 12 -6.07 7.76 9.53
C LEU A 12 -6.20 8.88 8.49
N LEU A 13 -5.30 8.89 7.49
CA LEU A 13 -5.34 9.88 6.41
C LEU A 13 -6.63 9.76 5.60
N GLN A 14 -7.03 8.55 5.24
CA GLN A 14 -8.29 8.29 4.55
C GLN A 14 -9.50 8.73 5.40
N PHE A 15 -9.50 8.43 6.69
CA PHE A 15 -10.56 8.86 7.62
C PHE A 15 -10.69 10.39 7.67
N ALA A 16 -9.56 11.10 7.68
CA ALA A 16 -9.52 12.56 7.69
C ALA A 16 -9.71 13.20 6.30
N GLY A 17 -9.96 12.41 5.25
CA GLY A 17 -10.19 12.91 3.89
C GLY A 17 -8.92 13.35 3.15
N TYR A 18 -7.73 13.00 3.65
CA TYR A 18 -6.47 13.28 2.98
C TYR A 18 -6.11 12.16 1.99
N PRO A 19 -5.40 12.50 0.88
CA PRO A 19 -4.81 11.50 0.01
C PRO A 19 -3.88 10.55 0.80
N ALA A 20 -4.01 9.26 0.56
CA ALA A 20 -3.18 8.23 1.18
C ALA A 20 -2.68 7.26 0.11
N ALA A 21 -1.45 6.76 0.30
CA ALA A 21 -0.92 5.71 -0.55
C ALA A 21 -1.73 4.41 -0.36
N GLU A 22 -1.94 3.68 -1.45
CA GLU A 22 -2.50 2.33 -1.40
C GLU A 22 -1.38 1.36 -1.01
N VAL A 23 -1.56 0.68 0.13
CA VAL A 23 -0.54 -0.18 0.72
C VAL A 23 -1.15 -1.56 1.00
N LEU A 24 -0.51 -2.60 0.49
CA LEU A 24 -0.88 -3.98 0.78
C LEU A 24 -0.17 -4.47 2.05
N GLY A 25 -0.85 -5.33 2.81
CA GLY A 25 -0.30 -5.94 4.03
C GLY A 25 0.66 -7.10 3.75
N PRO A 26 1.27 -7.68 4.79
CA PRO A 26 2.23 -8.79 4.65
C PRO A 26 1.63 -10.09 4.08
N GLY A 27 0.30 -10.22 4.05
CA GLY A 27 -0.41 -11.37 3.48
C GLY A 27 -0.87 -11.18 2.03
N ALA A 28 -0.34 -10.19 1.32
CA ALA A 28 -0.70 -9.94 -0.08
C ALA A 28 -0.29 -11.12 -0.98
N SER A 29 -1.22 -11.55 -1.83
CA SER A 29 -0.97 -12.57 -2.85
C SER A 29 -0.22 -12.00 -4.06
N GLU A 30 0.28 -12.86 -4.94
CA GLU A 30 0.88 -12.41 -6.21
C GLU A 30 -0.14 -11.68 -7.09
N GLU A 31 -1.40 -12.11 -7.05
CA GLU A 31 -2.51 -11.49 -7.76
C GLU A 31 -2.76 -10.07 -7.26
N ASP A 32 -2.73 -9.85 -5.94
CA ASP A 32 -2.90 -8.52 -5.34
C ASP A 32 -1.78 -7.57 -5.78
N ILE A 33 -0.54 -8.06 -5.84
CA ILE A 33 0.63 -7.28 -6.26
C ILE A 33 0.51 -6.92 -7.75
N LYS A 34 0.11 -7.86 -8.60
CA LYS A 34 -0.11 -7.61 -10.04
C LYS A 34 -1.19 -6.55 -10.26
N ALA A 35 -2.32 -6.66 -9.57
CA ALA A 35 -3.40 -5.68 -9.67
C ALA A 35 -2.94 -4.27 -9.27
N LEU A 36 -2.08 -4.16 -8.24
CA LEU A 36 -1.53 -2.87 -7.81
C LEU A 36 -0.56 -2.27 -8.84
N ILE A 37 0.26 -3.11 -9.50
CA ILE A 37 1.14 -2.70 -10.60
C ILE A 37 0.31 -2.23 -11.80
N GLU A 38 -0.73 -2.97 -12.19
CA GLU A 38 -1.60 -2.57 -13.31
C GLU A 38 -2.26 -1.21 -13.06
N LYS A 39 -2.65 -0.94 -11.81
CA LYS A 39 -3.32 0.31 -11.43
C LYS A 39 -2.37 1.51 -11.38
N HIS A 40 -1.15 1.33 -10.88
CA HIS A 40 -0.23 2.45 -10.57
C HIS A 40 1.04 2.49 -11.45
N GLY A 41 1.26 1.50 -12.30
CA GLY A 41 2.42 1.36 -13.20
C GLY A 41 3.71 0.91 -12.52
N LEU A 42 3.88 1.19 -11.23
CA LEU A 42 5.04 0.78 -10.43
C LEU A 42 4.63 0.61 -8.96
N VAL A 43 5.19 -0.39 -8.29
CA VAL A 43 4.99 -0.64 -6.87
C VAL A 43 6.32 -0.75 -6.15
N PHE A 44 6.34 -0.36 -4.87
CA PHE A 44 7.48 -0.55 -3.99
C PHE A 44 7.22 -1.72 -3.04
N VAL A 45 8.14 -2.69 -3.00
CA VAL A 45 8.00 -3.89 -2.16
C VAL A 45 9.01 -3.84 -1.04
N LYS A 46 8.54 -3.96 0.20
CA LYS A 46 9.38 -4.19 1.39
C LYS A 46 9.23 -5.65 1.81
N PRO A 47 10.25 -6.51 1.62
CA PRO A 47 10.27 -7.83 2.21
C PRO A 47 10.13 -7.73 3.73
N VAL A 48 9.54 -8.75 4.34
CA VAL A 48 9.32 -8.84 5.79
C VAL A 48 10.24 -9.89 6.35
#